data_AF-A0A3B8RYI8-F1
#
_entry.id   AF-A0A3B8RYI8-F1
#
_cell.length_a   1.000
_cell.length_b   1.000
_cell.length_c   1.000
_cell.angle_alpha   90.00
_cell.angle_beta   90.00
_cell.angle_gamma   90.00
#
_symmetry.space_group_name_H-M   'P 1'
#
loop_
_entity.id
_entity.type
_entity.pdbx_description
1 polymer ?
#
loop_
_entity_poly.entity_id
_entity_poly.type
_entity_poly.pdbx_seq_one_letter_code
_entity_poly.pdbx_strand_id
1 'polypeptide(L)'
;MPSEWVRSFSCMDMRPLIICRGPIRKEVMDVFTEMGISGYGILLSEKDSIVYPNALSPELRLLTDPNRIHRVPDYSGATKEERLERIEQIIKIAKQNNYNAIFAGYGFMAEDEDMVAAVERAGLNFIGPCARTVHSAGLKDEAKRTALKVGVSVTPGIDNATTLVLLAKYPDVASLELLVKTENLKLDKSVFEDPEALLADKAACVLAASYDAGIDLYSIEELQAQIEQSVIDMVANYPDNRIRLKAIGGGGGKGQRILAASSSYSGSKEQQAITAASKAPALVLEILNEVKTTGVGDNKNILLELNIESTRHQEIQVLGNGDWCISLGARDCSLQMHEQKLLEVSSTHES
;
A
#
# COMPACT_ATOMS: atom_id res chain seq x y z
N MET A 1 -1.21 -41.82 18.85
CA MET A 1 -1.92 -40.53 18.80
C MET A 1 -0.93 -39.44 19.18
N PRO A 2 -0.83 -38.32 18.44
CA PRO A 2 0.00 -37.18 18.85
C PRO A 2 -0.41 -36.67 20.23
N SER A 3 0.50 -36.04 20.98
CA SER A 3 0.16 -35.43 22.28
C SER A 3 -0.81 -34.25 22.10
N GLU A 4 -1.47 -33.83 23.18
CA GLU A 4 -2.38 -32.66 23.15
C GLU A 4 -1.65 -31.39 22.69
N TRP A 5 -0.42 -31.20 23.16
CA TRP A 5 0.46 -30.11 22.73
C TRP A 5 0.76 -30.16 21.23
N VAL A 6 1.03 -31.33 20.64
CA VAL A 6 1.22 -31.43 19.19
C VAL A 6 -0.08 -31.13 18.44
N ARG A 7 -1.22 -31.60 18.96
CA ARG A 7 -2.53 -31.34 18.35
C ARG A 7 -2.91 -29.86 18.38
N SER A 8 -2.45 -29.07 19.36
CA SER A 8 -2.74 -27.63 19.42
C SER A 8 -2.09 -26.82 18.29
N PHE A 9 -1.12 -27.39 17.57
CA PHE A 9 -0.54 -26.77 16.36
C PHE A 9 -1.18 -27.28 15.06
N SER A 10 -2.20 -28.14 15.16
CA SER A 10 -2.88 -28.64 13.96
C SER A 10 -3.63 -27.50 13.26
N CYS A 11 -3.47 -27.43 11.94
CA CYS A 11 -4.22 -26.49 11.10
C CYS A 11 -5.28 -27.21 10.25
N MET A 12 -5.58 -28.48 10.53
CA MET A 12 -6.44 -29.32 9.66
C MET A 12 -7.90 -28.83 9.57
N ASP A 13 -8.32 -27.98 10.51
CA ASP A 13 -9.63 -27.32 10.52
C ASP A 13 -9.71 -26.12 9.58
N MET A 14 -8.55 -25.60 9.12
CA MET A 14 -8.49 -24.53 8.13
C MET A 14 -9.05 -25.00 6.78
N ARG A 15 -9.85 -24.13 6.19
CA ARG A 15 -10.40 -24.26 4.84
C ARG A 15 -10.21 -22.92 4.12
N PRO A 16 -8.97 -22.59 3.70
CA PRO A 16 -8.68 -21.30 3.07
C PRO A 16 -9.23 -21.20 1.65
N LEU A 17 -9.73 -20.03 1.27
CA LEU A 17 -9.91 -19.65 -0.12
C LEU A 17 -8.69 -18.85 -0.59
N ILE A 18 -7.99 -19.37 -1.60
CA ILE A 18 -6.80 -18.73 -2.19
C ILE A 18 -7.24 -17.79 -3.29
N ILE A 19 -6.90 -16.50 -3.16
CA ILE A 19 -7.32 -15.42 -4.06
C ILE A 19 -6.16 -14.81 -4.86
N CYS A 20 -4.98 -15.40 -4.81
CA CYS A 20 -3.81 -15.05 -5.64
C CYS A 20 -3.69 -15.97 -6.85
N ARG A 21 -2.70 -15.75 -7.73
CA ARG A 21 -2.39 -16.57 -8.92
C ARG A 21 -0.88 -16.80 -9.08
N GLY A 22 -0.51 -17.70 -9.99
CA GLY A 22 0.89 -17.92 -10.37
C GLY A 22 1.69 -18.72 -9.33
N PRO A 23 3.03 -18.55 -9.27
CA PRO A 23 3.90 -19.38 -8.42
C PRO A 23 3.49 -19.41 -6.95
N ILE A 24 3.11 -18.27 -6.36
CA ILE A 24 2.68 -18.18 -4.97
C ILE A 24 1.43 -18.99 -4.65
N ARG A 25 0.50 -19.11 -5.61
CA ARG A 25 -0.68 -19.99 -5.46
C ARG A 25 -0.24 -21.45 -5.37
N LYS A 26 0.68 -21.87 -6.24
CA LYS A 26 1.20 -23.23 -6.21
C LYS A 26 1.95 -23.52 -4.90
N GLU A 27 2.83 -22.60 -4.51
CA GLU A 27 3.62 -22.73 -3.29
C GLU A 27 2.73 -22.86 -2.04
N VAL A 28 1.70 -22.01 -1.92
CA VAL A 28 0.77 -22.12 -0.77
C VAL A 28 -0.05 -23.41 -0.80
N MET A 29 -0.41 -23.93 -1.98
CA MET A 29 -1.10 -25.23 -2.09
C MET A 29 -0.20 -26.38 -1.61
N ASP A 30 1.07 -26.34 -1.97
CA ASP A 30 2.07 -27.33 -1.53
C ASP A 30 2.24 -27.24 0.00
N VAL A 31 2.43 -26.03 0.56
CA VAL A 31 2.52 -25.78 2.01
C VAL A 31 1.27 -26.22 2.76
N PHE A 32 0.08 -25.86 2.28
CA PHE A 32 -1.19 -26.28 2.90
C PHE A 32 -1.32 -27.81 2.92
N THR A 33 -0.96 -28.47 1.83
CA THR A 33 -0.96 -29.94 1.75
C THR A 33 -0.01 -30.55 2.77
N GLU A 34 1.22 -30.03 2.88
CA GLU A 34 2.22 -30.47 3.86
C GLU A 34 1.75 -30.25 5.31
N MET A 35 1.02 -29.16 5.57
CA MET A 35 0.42 -28.86 6.88
C MET A 35 -0.86 -29.67 7.18
N GLY A 36 -1.32 -30.52 6.25
CA GLY A 36 -2.54 -31.31 6.39
C GLY A 36 -3.85 -30.53 6.13
N ILE A 37 -3.73 -29.29 5.63
CA ILE A 37 -4.85 -28.45 5.19
C ILE A 37 -5.31 -28.96 3.83
N SER A 38 -6.35 -29.79 3.82
CA SER A 38 -6.88 -30.39 2.59
C SER A 38 -8.14 -29.71 2.07
N GLY A 39 -8.74 -28.80 2.85
CA GLY A 39 -10.02 -28.16 2.54
C GLY A 39 -9.92 -26.81 1.84
N TYR A 40 -8.78 -26.47 1.23
CA TYR A 40 -8.63 -25.19 0.54
C TYR A 40 -9.31 -25.20 -0.85
N GLY A 41 -9.70 -24.01 -1.30
CA GLY A 41 -10.15 -23.76 -2.66
C GLY A 41 -9.42 -22.59 -3.29
N ILE A 42 -9.70 -22.35 -4.58
CA ILE A 42 -9.05 -21.29 -5.35
C ILE A 42 -10.08 -20.43 -6.07
N LEU A 43 -9.76 -19.15 -6.24
CA LEU A 43 -10.36 -18.33 -7.28
C LEU A 43 -9.65 -18.56 -8.61
N LEU A 44 -10.42 -18.57 -9.69
CA LEU A 44 -9.89 -18.67 -11.05
C LEU A 44 -10.44 -17.52 -11.89
N SER A 45 -9.56 -16.59 -12.27
CA SER A 45 -9.92 -15.54 -13.22
C SER A 45 -10.08 -16.09 -14.64
N GLU A 46 -10.87 -15.42 -15.48
CA GLU A 46 -10.97 -15.75 -16.91
C GLU A 46 -9.61 -15.73 -17.61
N LYS A 47 -8.70 -14.84 -17.19
CA LYS A 47 -7.33 -14.74 -17.74
C LYS A 47 -6.41 -15.90 -17.35
N ASP A 48 -6.78 -16.68 -16.34
CA ASP A 48 -6.05 -17.87 -15.87
C ASP A 48 -6.70 -19.18 -16.30
N SER A 49 -7.87 -19.09 -16.92
CA SER A 49 -8.60 -20.25 -17.41
C SER A 49 -7.80 -20.97 -18.48
N ILE A 50 -7.83 -22.31 -18.47
CA ILE A 50 -7.15 -23.16 -19.47
C ILE A 50 -7.58 -22.89 -20.91
N VAL A 51 -8.70 -22.18 -21.12
CA VAL A 51 -9.17 -21.77 -22.44
C VAL A 51 -8.52 -20.47 -22.95
N TYR A 52 -7.76 -19.76 -22.11
CA TYR A 52 -7.07 -18.52 -22.50
C TYR A 52 -5.74 -18.85 -23.20
N PRO A 53 -5.40 -18.23 -24.35
CA PRO A 53 -4.12 -18.44 -25.00
C PRO A 53 -2.95 -18.12 -24.05
N ASN A 54 -1.99 -19.04 -23.93
CA ASN A 54 -0.84 -18.97 -23.01
C ASN A 54 -1.18 -19.07 -21.52
N ALA A 55 -2.35 -19.57 -21.13
CA ALA A 55 -2.64 -19.89 -19.73
C ALA A 55 -1.72 -21.02 -19.22
N LEU A 56 -0.85 -20.68 -18.29
CA LEU A 56 0.05 -21.62 -17.59
C LEU A 56 -0.32 -21.64 -16.10
N SER A 57 -1.43 -22.29 -15.78
CA SER A 57 -1.87 -22.55 -14.39
C SER A 57 -1.68 -24.05 -14.10
N PRO A 58 -0.44 -24.57 -13.99
CA PRO A 58 -0.17 -26.00 -13.80
C PRO A 58 -0.84 -26.55 -12.54
N GLU A 59 -1.03 -25.72 -11.52
CA GLU A 59 -1.69 -26.06 -10.26
C GLU A 59 -3.15 -26.48 -10.43
N LEU A 60 -3.82 -26.07 -11.52
CA LEU A 60 -5.19 -26.53 -11.82
C LEU A 60 -5.26 -28.05 -12.02
N ARG A 61 -4.16 -28.69 -12.46
CA ARG A 61 -4.11 -30.15 -12.61
C ARG A 61 -4.00 -30.89 -11.28
N LEU A 62 -3.61 -30.20 -10.21
CA LEU A 62 -3.49 -30.77 -8.87
C LEU A 62 -4.84 -30.79 -8.13
N LEU A 63 -5.78 -29.92 -8.53
CA LEU A 63 -7.12 -29.90 -7.97
C LEU A 63 -8.00 -30.94 -8.66
N THR A 64 -8.29 -32.02 -7.93
CA THR A 64 -9.13 -33.13 -8.41
C THR A 64 -10.62 -32.90 -8.16
N ASP A 65 -10.99 -31.94 -7.31
CA ASP A 65 -12.37 -31.56 -6.99
C ASP A 65 -12.75 -30.23 -7.67
N PRO A 66 -13.53 -30.25 -8.76
CA PRO A 66 -13.93 -29.04 -9.48
C PRO A 66 -14.76 -28.07 -8.64
N ASN A 67 -15.43 -28.53 -7.58
CA ASN A 67 -16.26 -27.66 -6.71
C ASN A 67 -15.42 -26.68 -5.88
N ARG A 68 -14.09 -26.87 -5.85
CA ARG A 68 -13.16 -25.99 -5.14
C ARG A 68 -12.56 -24.90 -6.02
N ILE A 69 -12.97 -24.84 -7.29
CA ILE A 69 -12.52 -23.86 -8.27
C ILE A 69 -13.65 -22.87 -8.52
N HIS A 70 -13.45 -21.62 -8.08
CA HIS A 70 -14.48 -20.59 -8.09
C HIS A 70 -14.15 -19.54 -9.14
N ARG A 71 -14.95 -19.48 -10.20
CA ARG A 71 -14.70 -18.54 -11.31
C ARG A 71 -15.10 -17.12 -10.97
N VAL A 72 -14.24 -16.20 -11.37
CA VAL A 72 -14.41 -14.76 -11.16
C VAL A 72 -13.90 -14.02 -12.41
N PRO A 73 -14.44 -12.85 -12.81
CA PRO A 73 -13.89 -12.12 -13.96
C PRO A 73 -12.39 -11.78 -13.84
N ASP A 74 -11.95 -11.37 -12.66
CA ASP A 74 -10.57 -11.01 -12.28
C ASP A 74 -10.36 -11.11 -10.75
N TYR A 75 -9.21 -10.66 -10.21
CA TYR A 75 -8.92 -10.77 -8.77
C TYR A 75 -9.13 -9.48 -7.96
N SER A 76 -9.38 -8.31 -8.58
CA SER A 76 -9.30 -7.03 -7.86
C SER A 76 -10.28 -5.92 -8.31
N GLY A 77 -10.94 -6.05 -9.45
CA GLY A 77 -11.67 -4.96 -10.11
C GLY A 77 -10.73 -3.94 -10.79
N ALA A 78 -11.22 -3.26 -11.83
CA ALA A 78 -10.50 -2.19 -12.52
C ALA A 78 -10.77 -0.79 -11.93
N THR A 79 -11.95 -0.59 -11.33
CA THR A 79 -12.37 0.63 -10.62
C THR A 79 -12.58 0.37 -9.12
N LYS A 80 -12.83 1.43 -8.35
CA LYS A 80 -13.15 1.31 -6.91
C LYS A 80 -14.46 0.55 -6.69
N GLU A 81 -15.47 0.83 -7.50
CA GLU A 81 -16.79 0.17 -7.46
C GLU A 81 -16.66 -1.32 -7.79
N GLU A 82 -15.98 -1.65 -8.89
CA GLU A 82 -15.74 -3.05 -9.28
C GLU A 82 -14.92 -3.80 -8.22
N ARG A 83 -14.02 -3.11 -7.52
CA ARG A 83 -13.24 -3.70 -6.41
C ARG A 83 -14.14 -4.05 -5.22
N LEU A 84 -15.03 -3.14 -4.82
CA LEU A 84 -15.98 -3.39 -3.74
C LEU A 84 -16.92 -4.55 -4.09
N GLU A 85 -17.44 -4.57 -5.32
CA GLU A 85 -18.23 -5.69 -5.84
C GLU A 85 -17.41 -7.00 -5.82
N ARG A 86 -16.12 -6.93 -6.15
CA ARG A 86 -15.21 -8.08 -6.10
C ARG A 86 -15.05 -8.61 -4.69
N ILE A 87 -14.82 -7.73 -3.73
CA ILE A 87 -14.71 -8.09 -2.31
C ILE A 87 -15.98 -8.82 -1.86
N GLU A 88 -17.16 -8.27 -2.14
CA GLU A 88 -18.43 -8.89 -1.80
C GLU A 88 -18.60 -10.27 -2.45
N GLN A 89 -18.23 -10.40 -3.73
CA GLN A 89 -18.25 -11.66 -4.45
C GLN A 89 -17.35 -12.71 -3.78
N ILE A 90 -16.13 -12.35 -3.39
CA ILE A 90 -15.16 -13.24 -2.74
C ILE A 90 -15.69 -13.70 -1.38
N ILE A 91 -16.20 -12.78 -0.56
CA ILE A 91 -16.79 -13.10 0.75
C ILE A 91 -18.01 -14.02 0.61
N LYS A 92 -18.86 -13.76 -0.39
CA LYS A 92 -20.02 -14.61 -0.69
C LYS A 92 -19.58 -16.03 -1.06
N ILE A 93 -18.60 -16.17 -1.95
CA ILE A 93 -18.02 -17.47 -2.32
C ILE A 93 -17.48 -18.19 -1.08
N ALA A 94 -16.74 -17.47 -0.23
CA ALA A 94 -16.18 -18.02 1.01
C ALA A 94 -17.26 -18.61 1.91
N LYS A 95 -18.33 -17.85 2.19
CA LYS A 95 -19.42 -18.28 3.05
C LYS A 95 -20.23 -19.42 2.45
N GLN A 96 -20.56 -19.37 1.16
CA GLN A 96 -21.36 -20.39 0.49
C GLN A 96 -20.67 -21.76 0.43
N ASN A 97 -19.33 -21.77 0.40
CA ASN A 97 -18.52 -22.98 0.31
C ASN A 97 -17.85 -23.38 1.63
N ASN A 98 -18.23 -22.76 2.75
CA ASN A 98 -17.71 -23.06 4.09
C ASN A 98 -16.18 -22.89 4.21
N TYR A 99 -15.60 -21.94 3.49
CA TYR A 99 -14.22 -21.51 3.73
C TYR A 99 -14.19 -20.63 4.99
N ASN A 100 -13.17 -20.79 5.82
CA ASN A 100 -13.01 -20.06 7.09
C ASN A 100 -11.83 -19.08 7.09
N ALA A 101 -11.02 -19.08 6.03
CA ALA A 101 -9.89 -18.18 5.89
C ALA A 101 -9.71 -17.72 4.44
N ILE A 102 -9.03 -16.59 4.23
CA ILE A 102 -8.64 -16.07 2.93
C ILE A 102 -7.12 -15.93 2.87
N PHE A 103 -6.50 -16.42 1.79
CA PHE A 103 -5.08 -16.21 1.50
C PHE A 103 -4.90 -15.42 0.21
N ALA A 104 -4.25 -14.25 0.31
CA ALA A 104 -4.10 -13.32 -0.81
C ALA A 104 -2.72 -13.32 -1.47
N GLY A 105 -1.74 -14.08 -0.95
CA GLY A 105 -0.38 -14.10 -1.49
C GLY A 105 0.26 -12.70 -1.48
N TYR A 106 0.89 -12.31 -2.60
CA TYR A 106 1.40 -10.96 -2.83
C TYR A 106 0.76 -10.33 -4.08
N GLY A 107 0.72 -9.00 -4.11
CA GLY A 107 0.02 -8.24 -5.15
C GLY A 107 -1.51 -8.38 -5.08
N PHE A 108 -2.21 -7.91 -6.11
CA PHE A 108 -3.68 -7.83 -6.12
C PHE A 108 -4.24 -7.14 -4.87
N MET A 109 -4.92 -7.89 -4.01
CA MET A 109 -5.59 -7.40 -2.80
C MET A 109 -4.86 -7.81 -1.51
N ALA A 110 -3.61 -8.26 -1.59
CA ALA A 110 -2.84 -8.69 -0.42
C ALA A 110 -2.56 -7.56 0.59
N GLU A 111 -2.48 -6.33 0.10
CA GLU A 111 -2.23 -5.10 0.88
C GLU A 111 -3.43 -4.15 0.82
N ASP A 112 -4.62 -4.67 0.47
CA ASP A 112 -5.85 -3.88 0.34
C ASP A 112 -6.62 -3.88 1.66
N GLU A 113 -6.66 -2.73 2.33
CA GLU A 113 -7.32 -2.58 3.63
C GLU A 113 -8.82 -2.93 3.56
N ASP A 114 -9.52 -2.46 2.52
CA ASP A 114 -10.96 -2.69 2.36
C ASP A 114 -11.28 -4.19 2.29
N MET A 115 -10.44 -4.95 1.58
CA MET A 115 -10.52 -6.41 1.53
C MET A 115 -10.35 -7.03 2.91
N VAL A 116 -9.27 -6.69 3.63
CA VAL A 116 -8.98 -7.28 4.94
C VAL A 116 -10.08 -6.92 5.95
N ALA A 117 -10.52 -5.66 5.97
CA ALA A 117 -11.62 -5.21 6.81
C ALA A 117 -12.93 -5.93 6.48
N ALA A 118 -13.22 -6.19 5.20
CA ALA A 118 -14.40 -6.97 4.81
C ALA A 118 -14.31 -8.43 5.23
N VAL A 119 -13.14 -9.06 5.15
CA VAL A 119 -12.88 -10.43 5.64
C VAL A 119 -13.12 -10.51 7.16
N GLU A 120 -12.57 -9.56 7.92
CA GLU A 120 -12.75 -9.46 9.37
C GLU A 120 -14.23 -9.26 9.75
N ARG A 121 -14.92 -8.29 9.12
CA ARG A 121 -16.37 -8.05 9.33
C ARG A 121 -17.22 -9.26 8.96
N ALA A 122 -16.78 -10.06 8.00
CA ALA A 122 -17.48 -11.26 7.58
C ALA A 122 -17.34 -12.44 8.57
N GLY A 123 -16.47 -12.33 9.57
CA GLY A 123 -16.14 -13.40 10.52
C GLY A 123 -15.20 -14.46 9.93
N LEU A 124 -14.44 -14.09 8.90
CA LEU A 124 -13.44 -14.95 8.25
C LEU A 124 -12.05 -14.55 8.73
N ASN A 125 -11.11 -15.49 8.74
CA ASN A 125 -9.72 -15.20 9.04
C ASN A 125 -8.99 -14.70 7.79
N PHE A 126 -8.27 -13.58 7.89
CA PHE A 126 -7.31 -13.22 6.85
C PHE A 126 -5.94 -13.82 7.20
N ILE A 127 -5.34 -14.56 6.28
CA ILE A 127 -3.98 -15.12 6.47
C ILE A 127 -2.98 -14.01 6.12
N GLY A 128 -2.78 -13.10 7.07
CA GLY A 128 -1.96 -11.91 6.95
C GLY A 128 -2.17 -10.97 8.14
N PRO A 129 -1.61 -9.75 8.10
CA PRO A 129 -1.86 -8.73 9.12
C PRO A 129 -3.34 -8.30 9.12
N CYS A 130 -3.82 -7.80 10.27
CA CYS A 130 -5.18 -7.24 10.37
C CYS A 130 -5.31 -5.92 9.61
N ALA A 131 -6.55 -5.50 9.33
CA ALA A 131 -6.84 -4.32 8.51
C ALA A 131 -6.14 -3.05 9.02
N ARG A 132 -6.14 -2.84 10.34
CA ARG A 132 -5.42 -1.74 10.99
C ARG A 132 -3.92 -1.74 10.66
N THR A 133 -3.28 -2.91 10.70
CA THR A 133 -1.85 -3.01 10.40
C THR A 133 -1.58 -2.81 8.91
N VAL A 134 -2.47 -3.29 8.03
CA VAL A 134 -2.39 -3.05 6.59
C VAL A 134 -2.50 -1.55 6.28
N HIS A 135 -3.44 -0.84 6.92
CA HIS A 135 -3.57 0.61 6.81
C HIS A 135 -2.27 1.32 7.20
N SER A 136 -1.81 1.08 8.43
CA SER A 136 -0.66 1.80 8.99
C SER A 136 0.68 1.50 8.31
N ALA A 137 0.79 0.35 7.64
CA ALA A 137 1.99 -0.02 6.89
C ALA A 137 1.89 0.27 5.38
N GLY A 138 0.68 0.33 4.82
CA GLY A 138 0.44 0.46 3.39
C GLY A 138 0.60 1.89 2.87
N LEU A 139 0.19 2.88 3.68
CA LEU A 139 0.36 4.29 3.34
C LEU A 139 1.78 4.75 3.69
N LYS A 140 2.57 5.13 2.67
CA LYS A 140 3.99 5.46 2.84
C LYS A 140 4.26 6.59 3.85
N ASP A 141 3.38 7.58 3.88
CA ASP A 141 3.42 8.70 4.82
C ASP A 141 3.13 8.25 6.26
N GLU A 142 2.11 7.42 6.47
CA GLU A 142 1.80 6.85 7.78
C GLU A 142 2.89 5.89 8.27
N ALA A 143 3.43 5.05 7.38
CA ALA A 143 4.52 4.15 7.67
C ALA A 143 5.77 4.91 8.14
N LYS A 144 6.10 6.03 7.49
CA LYS A 144 7.20 6.91 7.92
C LYS A 144 6.93 7.58 9.26
N ARG A 145 5.72 8.08 9.47
CA ARG A 145 5.32 8.67 10.76
C ARG A 145 5.45 7.63 11.88
N THR A 146 5.04 6.40 11.63
CA THR A 146 5.17 5.29 12.56
C THR A 146 6.64 4.96 12.85
N ALA A 147 7.47 4.89 11.81
CA ALA A 147 8.92 4.67 11.94
C ALA A 147 9.58 5.76 12.81
N LEU A 148 9.29 7.04 12.55
CA LEU A 148 9.81 8.16 13.33
C LEU A 148 9.37 8.09 14.80
N LYS A 149 8.11 7.74 15.08
CA LYS A 149 7.58 7.58 16.45
C LYS A 149 8.34 6.53 17.27
N VAL A 150 8.86 5.49 16.61
CA VAL A 150 9.64 4.41 17.26
C VAL A 150 11.16 4.60 17.12
N GLY A 151 11.62 5.78 16.69
CA GLY A 151 13.04 6.09 16.57
C GLY A 151 13.76 5.43 15.40
N VAL A 152 13.02 4.95 14.39
CA VAL A 152 13.56 4.43 13.14
C VAL A 152 13.75 5.58 12.15
N SER A 153 14.97 5.70 11.62
CA SER A 153 15.32 6.73 10.64
C SER A 153 14.55 6.54 9.33
N VAL A 154 14.10 7.66 8.75
CA VAL A 154 13.47 7.71 7.43
C VAL A 154 14.28 8.62 6.50
N THR A 155 14.10 8.44 5.19
CA THR A 155 14.71 9.33 4.20
C THR A 155 14.19 10.75 4.38
N PRO A 156 15.07 11.77 4.48
CA PRO A 156 14.65 13.17 4.57
C PRO A 156 13.75 13.57 3.40
N GLY A 157 12.70 14.32 3.70
CA GLY A 157 11.68 14.62 2.72
C GLY A 157 10.45 15.32 3.29
N ILE A 158 9.46 15.51 2.42
CA ILE A 158 8.14 16.02 2.72
C ILE A 158 7.15 14.88 2.46
N ASP A 159 6.39 14.49 3.47
CA ASP A 159 5.52 13.32 3.40
C ASP A 159 4.02 13.67 3.24
N ASN A 160 3.68 14.96 3.34
CA ASN A 160 2.31 15.44 3.53
C ASN A 160 1.95 16.61 2.59
N ALA A 161 2.32 16.53 1.32
CA ALA A 161 2.12 17.62 0.35
C ALA A 161 0.66 18.10 0.30
N THR A 162 -0.34 17.19 0.33
CA THR A 162 -1.76 17.58 0.34
C THR A 162 -2.19 18.27 1.63
N THR A 163 -1.58 17.90 2.77
CA THR A 163 -1.80 18.62 4.03
C THR A 163 -1.27 20.05 3.94
N LEU A 164 -0.11 20.26 3.31
CA LEU A 164 0.44 21.61 3.10
C LEU A 164 -0.48 22.44 2.19
N VAL A 165 -1.04 21.86 1.13
CA VAL A 165 -2.05 22.53 0.28
C VAL A 165 -3.24 22.97 1.13
N LEU A 166 -3.78 22.07 1.96
CA LEU A 166 -4.94 22.38 2.77
C LEU A 166 -4.63 23.49 3.79
N LEU A 167 -3.47 23.43 4.44
CA LEU A 167 -3.05 24.43 5.43
C LEU A 167 -2.75 25.80 4.79
N ALA A 168 -2.33 25.85 3.52
CA ALA A 168 -2.20 27.11 2.80
C ALA A 168 -3.55 27.81 2.59
N LYS A 169 -4.64 27.04 2.49
CA LYS A 169 -6.02 27.54 2.34
C LYS A 169 -6.72 27.78 3.68
N TYR A 170 -6.44 26.92 4.66
CA TYR A 170 -7.08 26.88 5.98
C TYR A 170 -5.98 26.82 7.07
N PRO A 171 -5.39 27.97 7.44
CA PRO A 171 -4.16 28.02 8.22
C PRO A 171 -4.34 27.78 9.72
N ASP A 172 -5.56 27.59 10.20
CA ASP A 172 -5.87 27.44 11.63
C ASP A 172 -7.03 26.47 11.90
N VAL A 173 -7.20 26.08 13.16
CA VAL A 173 -8.25 25.13 13.56
C VAL A 173 -9.66 25.68 13.27
N ALA A 174 -9.87 26.99 13.42
CA ALA A 174 -11.18 27.61 13.22
C ALA A 174 -11.63 27.54 11.75
N SER A 175 -10.71 27.76 10.82
CA SER A 175 -10.95 27.65 9.38
C SER A 175 -11.17 26.19 8.95
N LEU A 176 -10.45 25.23 9.53
CA LEU A 176 -10.70 23.80 9.33
C LEU A 176 -12.07 23.37 9.87
N GLU A 177 -12.47 23.84 11.05
CA GLU A 177 -13.81 23.58 11.60
C GLU A 177 -14.92 24.14 10.71
N LEU A 178 -14.73 25.33 10.16
CA LEU A 178 -15.68 25.94 9.23
C LEU A 178 -15.79 25.11 7.94
N LEU A 179 -14.66 24.63 7.41
CA LEU A 179 -14.63 23.76 6.24
C LEU A 179 -15.42 22.47 6.50
N VAL A 180 -15.15 21.81 7.62
CA VAL A 180 -15.82 20.57 8.02
C VAL A 180 -17.34 20.74 8.13
N LYS A 181 -17.78 21.87 8.70
CA LYS A 181 -19.21 22.21 8.80
C LYS A 181 -19.82 22.49 7.43
N THR A 182 -19.08 23.18 6.55
CA THR A 182 -19.55 23.57 5.21
C THR A 182 -19.72 22.36 4.31
N GLU A 183 -18.74 21.46 4.31
CA GLU A 183 -18.73 20.24 3.49
C GLU A 183 -19.41 19.05 4.17
N ASN A 184 -19.93 19.23 5.40
CA ASN A 184 -20.59 18.20 6.19
C ASN A 184 -19.76 16.91 6.36
N LEU A 185 -18.46 17.08 6.65
CA LEU A 185 -17.51 15.97 6.75
C LEU A 185 -17.65 15.23 8.09
N LYS A 186 -17.58 13.89 8.03
CA LYS A 186 -17.60 13.03 9.22
C LYS A 186 -16.17 12.80 9.69
N LEU A 187 -15.78 13.50 10.75
CA LEU A 187 -14.43 13.37 11.31
C LEU A 187 -14.31 12.23 12.31
N ASP A 188 -13.10 11.69 12.39
CA ASP A 188 -12.65 11.01 13.61
C ASP A 188 -12.40 12.04 14.71
N LYS A 189 -13.32 12.10 15.67
CA LYS A 189 -13.26 13.02 16.81
C LYS A 189 -12.05 12.80 17.69
N SER A 190 -11.53 11.57 17.74
CA SER A 190 -10.41 11.23 18.62
C SER A 190 -9.14 12.00 18.25
N VAL A 191 -8.93 12.30 16.97
CA VAL A 191 -7.78 13.06 16.47
C VAL A 191 -8.09 14.56 16.41
N PHE A 192 -9.29 14.92 15.92
CA PHE A 192 -9.61 16.32 15.70
C PHE A 192 -9.85 17.11 16.99
N GLU A 193 -10.39 16.47 18.03
CA GLU A 193 -10.65 17.10 19.34
C GLU A 193 -9.46 16.97 20.30
N ASP A 194 -8.40 16.23 19.95
CA ASP A 194 -7.20 16.07 20.79
C ASP A 194 -6.43 17.40 20.90
N PRO A 195 -6.28 17.97 22.11
CA PRO A 195 -5.53 19.22 22.29
C PRO A 195 -4.02 19.07 22.05
N GLU A 196 -3.46 17.85 22.11
CA GLU A 196 -2.03 17.60 21.87
C GLU A 196 -1.70 17.35 20.39
N ALA A 197 -2.72 17.12 19.55
CA ALA A 197 -2.54 16.88 18.12
C ALA A 197 -2.05 18.14 17.40
N LEU A 198 -1.06 17.97 16.51
CA LEU A 198 -0.54 19.07 15.70
C LEU A 198 -1.60 19.54 14.69
N LEU A 199 -1.52 20.79 14.27
CA LEU A 199 -2.43 21.34 13.26
C LEU A 199 -2.39 20.53 11.95
N ALA A 200 -1.21 20.03 11.56
CA ALA A 200 -1.05 19.15 10.40
C ALA A 200 -1.79 17.83 10.56
N ASP A 201 -1.83 17.25 11.75
CA ASP A 201 -2.58 16.01 12.02
C ASP A 201 -4.09 16.25 11.93
N LYS A 202 -4.57 17.40 12.42
CA LYS A 202 -5.97 17.83 12.27
C LYS A 202 -6.34 18.05 10.81
N ALA A 203 -5.49 18.71 10.02
CA ALA A 203 -5.70 18.89 8.59
C ALA A 203 -5.69 17.55 7.82
N ALA A 204 -4.80 16.62 8.17
CA ALA A 204 -4.80 15.26 7.61
C ALA A 204 -6.09 14.50 7.94
N CYS A 205 -6.65 14.67 9.14
CA CYS A 205 -7.95 14.11 9.51
C CYS A 205 -9.10 14.66 8.65
N VAL A 206 -9.08 15.96 8.34
CA VAL A 206 -10.06 16.59 7.44
C VAL A 206 -9.95 16.05 6.01
N LEU A 207 -8.71 15.86 5.51
CA LEU A 207 -8.47 15.24 4.20
C LEU A 207 -8.99 13.80 4.13
N ALA A 208 -8.71 12.99 5.15
CA ALA A 208 -9.22 11.61 5.21
C ALA A 208 -10.76 11.59 5.13
N ALA A 209 -11.43 12.46 5.90
CA ALA A 209 -12.88 12.56 5.87
C ALA A 209 -13.43 13.06 4.52
N SER A 210 -12.69 13.89 3.77
CA SER A 210 -13.11 14.31 2.44
C SER A 210 -12.96 13.19 1.41
N TYR A 211 -11.92 12.36 1.53
CA TYR A 211 -11.75 11.18 0.67
C TYR A 211 -12.88 10.17 0.88
N ASP A 212 -13.29 9.94 2.12
CA ASP A 212 -14.45 9.10 2.47
C ASP A 212 -15.77 9.68 1.94
N ALA A 213 -15.90 11.01 1.96
CA ALA A 213 -17.06 11.70 1.42
C ALA A 213 -17.07 11.78 -0.13
N GLY A 214 -15.97 11.41 -0.79
CA GLY A 214 -15.83 11.54 -2.24
C GLY A 214 -15.74 13.00 -2.70
N ILE A 215 -15.08 13.86 -1.92
CA ILE A 215 -14.95 15.30 -2.16
C ILE A 215 -13.48 15.68 -2.28
N ASP A 216 -13.17 16.51 -3.27
CA ASP A 216 -11.86 17.16 -3.39
C ASP A 216 -11.87 18.53 -2.69
N LEU A 217 -11.01 18.70 -1.67
CA LEU A 217 -10.81 19.98 -0.98
C LEU A 217 -9.78 20.88 -1.67
N TYR A 218 -9.10 20.35 -2.68
CA TYR A 218 -8.06 21.01 -3.45
C TYR A 218 -8.04 20.48 -4.88
N SER A 219 -7.56 21.30 -5.81
CA SER A 219 -7.36 20.89 -7.21
C SER A 219 -5.98 20.27 -7.43
N ILE A 220 -5.80 19.56 -8.56
CA ILE A 220 -4.49 19.00 -8.93
C ILE A 220 -3.48 20.14 -9.18
N GLU A 221 -3.94 21.27 -9.72
CA GLU A 221 -3.11 22.46 -9.96
C GLU A 221 -2.62 23.07 -8.63
N GLU A 222 -3.46 23.12 -7.61
CA GLU A 222 -3.06 23.56 -6.26
C GLU A 222 -2.00 22.62 -5.66
N LEU A 223 -2.16 21.30 -5.83
CA LEU A 223 -1.16 20.32 -5.42
C LEU A 223 0.15 20.47 -6.19
N GLN A 224 0.09 20.67 -7.50
CA GLN A 224 1.27 20.89 -8.35
C GLN A 224 2.05 22.13 -7.92
N ALA A 225 1.36 23.24 -7.65
CA ALA A 225 1.98 24.48 -7.16
C ALA A 225 2.64 24.28 -5.78
N GLN A 226 1.99 23.55 -4.87
CA GLN A 226 2.56 23.24 -3.56
C GLN A 226 3.80 22.34 -3.69
N ILE A 227 3.79 21.35 -4.59
CA ILE A 227 4.94 20.47 -4.82
C ILE A 227 6.09 21.25 -5.45
N GLU A 228 5.82 22.17 -6.37
CA GLU A 228 6.84 23.07 -6.94
C GLU A 228 7.53 23.89 -5.84
N GLN A 229 6.76 24.52 -4.94
CA GLN A 229 7.33 25.23 -3.80
C GLN A 229 8.12 24.29 -2.87
N SER A 230 7.59 23.11 -2.60
CA SER A 230 8.24 22.09 -1.76
C SER A 230 9.60 21.65 -2.33
N VAL A 231 9.74 21.57 -3.65
CA VAL A 231 11.01 21.29 -4.32
C VAL A 231 12.00 22.43 -4.10
N ILE A 232 11.58 23.69 -4.19
CA ILE A 232 12.44 24.86 -3.92
C ILE A 232 12.99 24.79 -2.49
N ASP A 233 12.13 24.51 -1.52
CA ASP A 233 12.51 24.44 -0.11
C ASP A 233 13.48 23.27 0.17
N MET A 234 13.28 22.13 -0.48
CA MET A 234 14.20 20.99 -0.39
C MET A 234 15.56 21.30 -1.04
N VAL A 235 15.56 21.93 -2.22
CA VAL A 235 16.79 22.32 -2.94
C VAL A 235 17.63 23.30 -2.12
N ALA A 236 17.00 24.21 -1.36
CA ALA A 236 17.73 25.14 -0.51
C ALA A 236 18.61 24.42 0.54
N ASN A 237 18.17 23.26 1.02
CA ASN A 237 18.90 22.44 2.00
C ASN A 237 19.79 21.38 1.34
N TYR A 238 19.42 20.89 0.14
CA TYR A 238 20.06 19.76 -0.52
C TYR A 238 20.25 20.01 -2.04
N PRO A 239 21.05 21.02 -2.45
CA PRO A 239 21.12 21.49 -3.84
C PRO A 239 21.75 20.49 -4.83
N ASP A 240 22.55 19.55 -4.34
CA ASP A 240 23.24 18.55 -5.14
C ASP A 240 22.51 17.20 -5.19
N ASN A 241 21.42 17.06 -4.42
CA ASN A 241 20.64 15.84 -4.39
C ASN A 241 19.53 15.88 -5.45
N ARG A 242 19.32 14.72 -6.08
CA ARG A 242 18.09 14.46 -6.83
C ARG A 242 16.93 14.29 -5.86
N ILE A 243 15.72 14.63 -6.30
CA ILE A 243 14.49 14.48 -5.50
C ILE A 243 13.61 13.42 -6.13
N ARG A 244 13.15 12.46 -5.34
CA ARG A 244 12.23 11.41 -5.76
C ARG A 244 10.82 11.77 -5.31
N LEU A 245 9.90 11.85 -6.26
CA LEU A 245 8.47 12.01 -6.04
C LEU A 245 7.84 10.62 -5.97
N LYS A 246 7.00 10.36 -4.98
CA LYS A 246 6.29 9.07 -4.81
C LYS A 246 4.83 9.31 -4.45
N ALA A 247 3.90 8.64 -5.11
CA ALA A 247 2.54 8.53 -4.57
C ALA A 247 2.54 7.74 -3.26
N ILE A 248 1.64 8.11 -2.35
CA ILE A 248 1.40 7.34 -1.10
C ILE A 248 1.05 5.88 -1.38
N GLY A 249 0.29 5.64 -2.44
CA GLY A 249 -0.08 4.32 -2.94
C GLY A 249 0.81 3.88 -4.09
N GLY A 250 0.86 2.57 -4.34
CA GLY A 250 1.63 1.97 -5.43
C GLY A 250 2.86 1.20 -4.93
N GLY A 251 2.96 -0.05 -5.40
CA GLY A 251 4.04 -1.00 -5.09
C GLY A 251 4.76 -1.50 -6.34
N GLY A 252 5.87 -2.20 -6.16
CA GLY A 252 6.65 -2.79 -7.26
C GLY A 252 7.29 -1.77 -8.19
N GLY A 253 7.65 -0.58 -7.67
CA GLY A 253 8.33 0.47 -8.41
C GLY A 253 7.42 1.44 -9.19
N LYS A 254 6.09 1.26 -9.14
CA LYS A 254 5.11 2.15 -9.79
C LYS A 254 4.85 3.43 -9.00
N GLY A 255 4.41 4.48 -9.70
CA GLY A 255 3.96 5.72 -9.09
C GLY A 255 5.08 6.57 -8.49
N GLN A 256 6.27 6.55 -9.09
CA GLN A 256 7.41 7.35 -8.66
C GLN A 256 8.16 7.97 -9.84
N ARG A 257 8.73 9.17 -9.64
CA ARG A 257 9.57 9.87 -10.62
C ARG A 257 10.76 10.52 -9.92
N ILE A 258 11.85 10.72 -10.65
CA ILE A 258 13.07 11.35 -10.12
C ILE A 258 13.29 12.67 -10.85
N LEU A 259 13.36 13.75 -10.09
CA LEU A 259 13.84 15.07 -10.53
C LEU A 259 15.37 15.08 -10.54
N ALA A 260 15.95 15.70 -11.58
CA ALA A 260 17.38 15.96 -11.61
C ALA A 260 17.78 16.94 -10.50
N ALA A 261 19.03 16.87 -10.05
CA ALA A 261 19.56 17.79 -9.05
C ALA A 261 19.54 19.22 -9.59
N SER A 262 19.26 20.21 -8.75
CA SER A 262 19.20 21.60 -9.22
C SER A 262 20.54 22.07 -9.81
N SER A 263 21.65 21.58 -9.28
CA SER A 263 23.00 21.86 -9.79
C SER A 263 23.26 21.36 -11.22
N SER A 264 22.38 20.53 -11.79
CA SER A 264 22.46 20.10 -13.18
C SER A 264 21.96 21.15 -14.19
N TYR A 265 21.25 22.19 -13.73
CA TYR A 265 20.73 23.26 -14.57
C TYR A 265 21.72 24.45 -14.64
N SER A 266 21.63 25.25 -15.70
CA SER A 266 22.44 26.46 -15.85
C SER A 266 21.78 27.66 -15.15
N GLY A 267 22.59 28.65 -14.74
CA GLY A 267 22.13 29.90 -14.12
C GLY A 267 22.61 30.07 -12.68
N SER A 268 22.05 31.06 -11.98
CA SER A 268 22.27 31.24 -10.54
C SER A 268 21.62 30.10 -9.74
N LYS A 269 21.98 29.94 -8.46
CA LYS A 269 21.39 28.90 -7.60
C LYS A 269 19.87 29.01 -7.51
N GLU A 270 19.35 30.23 -7.49
CA GLU A 270 17.92 30.52 -7.47
C GLU A 270 17.26 30.11 -8.80
N GLN A 271 17.89 30.43 -9.94
CA GLN A 271 17.41 30.02 -11.26
C GLN A 271 17.44 28.50 -11.44
N GLN A 272 18.49 27.85 -10.93
CA GLN A 272 18.62 26.39 -10.90
C GLN A 272 17.49 25.76 -10.09
N ALA A 273 17.20 26.27 -8.89
CA ALA A 273 16.12 25.79 -8.04
C ALA A 273 14.75 25.94 -8.72
N ILE A 274 14.45 27.12 -9.27
CA ILE A 274 13.20 27.39 -10.01
C ILE A 274 13.08 26.47 -11.23
N THR A 275 14.17 26.28 -11.97
CA THR A 275 14.16 25.42 -13.16
C THR A 275 13.90 23.96 -12.79
N ALA A 276 14.53 23.45 -11.73
CA ALA A 276 14.28 22.10 -11.23
C ALA A 276 12.83 21.92 -10.75
N ALA A 277 12.35 22.89 -9.95
CA ALA A 277 10.99 22.90 -9.43
C ALA A 277 9.92 22.90 -10.52
N SER A 278 10.13 23.69 -11.59
CA SER A 278 9.20 23.78 -12.74
C SER A 278 8.94 22.45 -13.46
N LYS A 279 9.78 21.43 -13.25
CA LYS A 279 9.60 20.09 -13.83
C LYS A 279 8.68 19.20 -12.99
N ALA A 280 8.49 19.50 -11.71
CA ALA A 280 7.73 18.67 -10.79
C ALA A 280 6.24 18.53 -11.17
N PRO A 281 5.52 19.60 -11.57
CA PRO A 281 4.09 19.50 -11.90
C PRO A 281 3.74 18.42 -12.92
N ALA A 282 4.49 18.33 -14.02
CA ALA A 282 4.24 17.34 -15.08
C ALA A 282 4.45 15.91 -14.56
N LEU A 283 5.51 15.69 -13.77
CA LEU A 283 5.81 14.38 -13.17
C LEU A 283 4.74 13.94 -12.15
N VAL A 284 4.18 14.89 -11.39
CA VAL A 284 3.05 14.61 -10.48
C VAL A 284 1.86 14.07 -11.25
N LEU A 285 1.49 14.72 -12.36
CA LEU A 285 0.37 14.25 -13.17
C LEU A 285 0.62 12.87 -13.78
N GLU A 286 1.85 12.60 -14.24
CA GLU A 286 2.24 11.25 -14.69
C GLU A 286 2.09 10.21 -13.58
N ILE A 287 2.55 10.52 -12.37
CA ILE A 287 2.43 9.63 -11.20
C ILE A 287 0.96 9.34 -10.91
N LEU A 288 0.13 10.36 -10.77
CA LEU A 288 -1.29 10.22 -10.43
C LEU A 288 -2.05 9.40 -11.50
N ASN A 289 -1.74 9.61 -12.78
CA ASN A 289 -2.31 8.80 -13.87
C ASN A 289 -1.87 7.33 -13.79
N GLU A 290 -0.60 7.07 -13.47
CA GLU A 290 -0.05 5.72 -13.36
C GLU A 290 -0.69 4.93 -12.21
N VAL A 291 -0.92 5.57 -11.06
CA VAL A 291 -1.59 4.96 -9.90
C VAL A 291 -3.11 5.11 -9.92
N LYS A 292 -3.66 5.75 -10.96
CA LYS A 292 -5.10 5.98 -11.19
C LYS A 292 -5.80 6.73 -10.05
N THR A 293 -5.17 7.79 -9.54
CA THR A 293 -5.71 8.62 -8.43
C THR A 293 -6.04 10.03 -8.90
N THR A 294 -6.56 10.18 -10.12
CA THR A 294 -6.99 11.47 -10.69
C THR A 294 -8.49 11.71 -10.53
N GLY A 295 -9.25 10.75 -9.99
CA GLY A 295 -10.68 10.86 -9.72
C GLY A 295 -11.00 11.72 -8.50
N VAL A 296 -12.27 12.08 -8.37
CA VAL A 296 -12.78 12.89 -7.25
C VAL A 296 -12.75 12.08 -5.96
N GLY A 297 -12.22 12.66 -4.88
CA GLY A 297 -12.11 12.00 -3.58
C GLY A 297 -10.98 10.98 -3.49
N ASP A 298 -10.22 10.75 -4.57
CA ASP A 298 -9.00 9.95 -4.51
C ASP A 298 -7.96 10.67 -3.65
N ASN A 299 -7.24 9.91 -2.81
CA ASN A 299 -6.11 10.44 -2.08
C ASN A 299 -4.91 10.64 -3.02
N LYS A 300 -4.59 11.91 -3.29
CA LYS A 300 -3.58 12.34 -4.28
C LYS A 300 -2.23 12.69 -3.63
N ASN A 301 -1.99 12.30 -2.38
CA ASN A 301 -0.78 12.72 -1.67
C ASN A 301 0.51 12.19 -2.34
N ILE A 302 1.48 13.08 -2.48
CA ILE A 302 2.80 12.81 -3.07
C ILE A 302 3.86 13.14 -2.03
N LEU A 303 4.74 12.17 -1.77
CA LEU A 303 5.93 12.35 -0.97
C LEU A 303 7.07 12.87 -1.86
N LEU A 304 7.90 13.74 -1.30
CA LEU A 304 9.15 14.20 -1.89
C LEU A 304 10.29 13.71 -0.99
N GLU A 305 11.22 12.93 -1.53
CA GLU A 305 12.34 12.37 -0.79
C GLU A 305 13.67 12.70 -1.44
N LEU A 306 14.74 12.77 -0.67
CA LEU A 306 16.08 12.70 -1.25
C LEU A 306 16.28 11.37 -1.96
N ASN A 307 16.68 11.44 -3.23
CA ASN A 307 17.10 10.25 -3.96
C ASN A 307 18.53 9.90 -3.56
N ILE A 308 18.71 8.78 -2.87
CA ILE A 308 20.02 8.30 -2.46
C ILE A 308 20.59 7.41 -3.56
N GLU A 309 21.67 7.86 -4.19
CA GLU A 309 22.25 7.25 -5.40
C GLU A 309 22.85 5.86 -5.18
N SER A 310 23.57 5.70 -4.08
CA SER A 310 24.28 4.47 -3.75
C SER A 310 23.76 3.97 -2.42
N THR A 311 22.87 2.98 -2.48
CA THR A 311 22.29 2.36 -1.30
C THR A 311 22.43 0.85 -1.36
N ARG A 312 22.49 0.24 -0.17
CA ARG A 312 22.08 -1.15 -0.01
C ARG A 312 20.58 -1.14 0.26
N HIS A 313 19.83 -1.96 -0.46
CA HIS A 313 18.42 -2.21 -0.16
C HIS A 313 18.34 -3.45 0.72
N GLN A 314 18.16 -3.26 2.02
CA GLN A 314 18.04 -4.35 2.99
C GLN A 314 16.61 -4.38 3.52
N GLU A 315 16.04 -5.58 3.62
CA GLU A 315 14.74 -5.80 4.25
C GLU A 315 14.84 -6.85 5.34
N ILE A 316 14.04 -6.68 6.39
CA ILE A 316 14.04 -7.57 7.56
C ILE A 316 12.75 -8.37 7.53
N GLN A 317 12.87 -9.70 7.54
CA GLN A 317 11.70 -10.56 7.67
C GLN A 317 11.22 -10.52 9.11
N VAL A 318 9.94 -10.25 9.30
CA VAL A 318 9.29 -10.26 10.61
C VAL A 318 8.20 -11.33 10.67
N LEU A 319 7.98 -11.87 11.87
CA LEU A 319 6.86 -12.76 12.20
C LEU A 319 6.30 -12.34 13.56
N GLY A 320 4.99 -12.23 13.67
CA GLY A 320 4.34 -11.92 14.94
C GLY A 320 2.88 -12.35 14.96
N ASN A 321 2.31 -12.43 16.16
CA ASN A 321 0.92 -12.83 16.39
C ASN A 321 0.05 -11.72 16.99
N GLY A 322 0.60 -10.50 17.13
CA GLY A 322 -0.05 -9.37 17.80
C GLY A 322 0.39 -9.16 19.25
N ASP A 323 0.92 -10.20 19.92
CA ASP A 323 1.47 -10.12 21.28
C ASP A 323 3.00 -10.06 21.27
N TRP A 324 3.62 -10.88 20.40
CA TRP A 324 5.06 -10.93 20.20
C TRP A 324 5.40 -10.73 18.72
N CYS A 325 6.63 -10.30 18.48
CA CYS A 325 7.23 -10.15 17.16
C CYS A 325 8.70 -10.56 17.23
N ILE A 326 9.15 -11.33 16.24
CA ILE A 326 10.55 -11.72 16.05
C ILE A 326 11.01 -11.33 14.64
N SER A 327 12.29 -11.03 14.50
CA SER A 327 12.94 -10.94 13.19
C SER A 327 13.55 -12.29 12.82
N LEU A 328 13.43 -12.69 11.55
CA LEU A 328 13.99 -13.93 11.00
C LEU A 328 15.28 -13.68 10.22
N GLY A 329 15.88 -12.51 10.40
CA GLY A 329 17.05 -12.04 9.66
C GLY A 329 16.69 -11.15 8.48
N ALA A 330 17.68 -10.87 7.64
CA ALA A 330 17.59 -9.86 6.59
C ALA A 330 17.85 -10.45 5.19
N ARG A 331 17.40 -9.71 4.18
CA ARG A 331 17.68 -9.97 2.76
C ARG A 331 18.29 -8.74 2.11
N ASP A 332 19.39 -8.94 1.38
CA ASP A 332 19.96 -7.96 0.48
C ASP A 332 19.23 -8.06 -0.88
N CYS A 333 18.45 -7.03 -1.19
CA CYS A 333 17.73 -6.88 -2.45
C CYS A 333 18.31 -5.73 -3.29
N SER A 334 19.59 -5.39 -3.12
CA SER A 334 20.22 -4.24 -3.77
C SER A 334 20.37 -4.40 -5.28
N LEU A 335 20.39 -5.64 -5.79
CA LEU A 335 20.47 -5.87 -7.23
C LEU A 335 19.10 -5.65 -7.86
N GLN A 336 18.93 -4.48 -8.45
CA GLN A 336 17.68 -4.04 -9.06
C GLN A 336 17.94 -3.53 -10.48
N MET A 337 16.93 -3.64 -11.33
CA MET A 337 16.88 -2.97 -12.63
C MET A 337 15.56 -2.24 -12.74
N HIS A 338 15.62 -0.94 -13.05
CA HIS A 338 14.44 -0.07 -13.09
C HIS A 338 13.57 -0.17 -11.83
N GLU A 339 14.22 -0.18 -10.64
CA GLU A 339 13.54 -0.25 -9.33
C GLU A 339 12.72 -1.54 -9.11
N GLN A 340 13.03 -2.61 -9.86
CA GLN A 340 12.52 -3.96 -9.65
C GLN A 340 13.64 -4.87 -9.17
N LYS A 341 13.36 -5.64 -8.11
CA LYS A 341 14.28 -6.62 -7.55
C LYS A 341 14.57 -7.72 -8.57
N LEU A 342 15.85 -7.99 -8.82
CA LEU A 342 16.31 -9.05 -9.72
C LEU A 342 16.93 -10.23 -8.98
N LEU A 343 17.69 -9.95 -7.92
CA LEU A 343 18.31 -10.95 -7.06
C LEU A 343 18.13 -10.53 -5.62
N GLU A 344 17.78 -11.51 -4.81
CA GLU A 344 17.63 -11.37 -3.36
C GLU A 344 18.52 -12.42 -2.69
N VAL A 345 19.38 -11.97 -1.78
CA VAL A 345 20.31 -12.85 -1.04
C VAL A 345 19.98 -12.74 0.44
N SER A 346 19.76 -13.89 1.11
CA SER A 346 19.65 -13.90 2.57
C SER A 346 20.97 -13.44 3.17
N SER A 347 20.93 -12.38 3.99
CA SER A 347 22.06 -11.94 4.82
C SER A 347 22.04 -12.57 6.21
N THR A 348 21.11 -13.50 6.43
CA THR A 348 21.03 -14.30 7.66
C THR A 348 22.15 -15.33 7.67
N HIS A 349 23.06 -15.21 8.63
CA HIS A 349 24.04 -16.24 8.91
C HIS A 349 23.47 -17.21 9.95
N GLU A 350 23.27 -18.48 9.56
CA GLU A 350 23.00 -19.54 10.54
C GLU A 350 24.26 -19.73 11.39
N SER A 351 24.15 -19.44 12.69
CA SER A 351 25.22 -19.57 13.68
C SER A 351 25.41 -21.00 14.17
#